data_AF-A0A6L7G3V5-F1
#
_entry.id   AF-A0A6L7G3V5-F1
#
_cell.length_a   1.000
_cell.length_b   1.000
_cell.length_c   1.000
_cell.angle_alpha   90.00
_cell.angle_beta   90.00
_cell.angle_gamma   90.00
#
_symmetry.space_group_name_H-M   'P 1'
#
loop_
_entity.id
_entity.type
_entity.pdbx_description
1 polymer ?
#
loop_
_entity_poly.entity_id
_entity_poly.type
_entity_poly.pdbx_seq_one_letter_code
_entity_poly.pdbx_strand_id
1 'polypeptide(L)'
;MTADLLIYNADVVTMDPLLPRATALAIREGRVIALGEEADLRLRFAGAARQIDAGGRQILPGLQDLHIHLQDSGYYTGTMADLYACRSEADLTRALGDFAASHDRDWVFGVGFACGHFSNANLGRAVLDRMVPDRPVLIYGSDLHSACLNSRGCELLGLTAETPDPYNGHFTRRPDGTPTGMLHEQAMYWARDRIGEIPDSAYRFGVQHGQALCHSLGITGIIDPMVQPRHARVYQSMAEDGTLKLRVGGAIHITADEALPEAMARALRMRAAHDHPLFRLHSVKFFIDGVLENRTAAMLEDYADADGGNAPLMFPPEQLNALCIAFDAARFQLHMHVIGDAAVRAGLDGLEAAVRENGRWPALHQMTHLECVRPEDICRLGQLGGVANIQALWARREPSVTEVA
;
A
#
# COMPACT_ATOMS: atom_id res chain seq x y z
N MET A 1 17.87 18.72 33.76
CA MET A 1 17.72 17.55 32.85
C MET A 1 18.89 17.58 31.89
N THR A 2 19.56 16.45 31.67
CA THR A 2 20.58 16.29 30.62
C THR A 2 19.92 15.93 29.29
N ALA A 3 20.57 16.27 28.18
CA ALA A 3 20.17 15.88 26.83
C ALA A 3 21.24 14.93 26.24
N ASP A 4 20.83 13.99 25.39
CA ASP A 4 21.74 13.11 24.66
C ASP A 4 22.31 13.83 23.43
N LEU A 5 21.50 14.66 22.79
CA LEU A 5 21.85 15.41 21.60
C LEU A 5 21.27 16.83 21.65
N LEU A 6 22.11 17.82 21.37
CA LEU A 6 21.72 19.19 21.05
C LEU A 6 22.04 19.47 19.59
N ILE A 7 21.07 19.96 18.82
CA ILE A 7 21.30 20.48 17.47
C ILE A 7 21.01 21.98 17.48
N TYR A 8 21.93 22.81 17.00
CA TYR A 8 21.84 24.27 17.03
C TYR A 8 22.26 24.88 15.69
N ASN A 9 22.12 26.21 15.55
CA ASN A 9 22.35 26.93 14.29
C ASN A 9 21.57 26.28 13.14
N ALA A 10 20.28 26.01 13.37
CA ALA A 10 19.39 25.32 12.44
C ALA A 10 18.21 26.21 12.04
N ASP A 11 17.56 25.89 10.91
CA ASP A 11 16.20 26.34 10.60
C ASP A 11 15.23 25.18 10.89
N VAL A 12 14.69 25.11 12.11
CA VAL A 12 13.81 24.00 12.50
C VAL A 12 12.37 24.33 12.16
N VAL A 13 11.74 23.56 11.28
CA VAL A 13 10.29 23.61 11.03
C VAL A 13 9.61 22.62 11.97
N THR A 14 8.78 23.09 12.89
CA THR A 14 8.23 22.24 13.96
C THR A 14 6.88 21.63 13.61
N MET A 15 6.13 22.26 12.68
CA MET A 15 4.71 22.02 12.42
C MET A 15 3.78 22.30 13.63
N ASP A 16 4.28 22.97 14.67
CA ASP A 16 3.49 23.46 15.79
C ASP A 16 3.03 24.91 15.51
N PRO A 17 1.73 25.21 15.46
CA PRO A 17 1.24 26.57 15.22
C PRO A 17 1.66 27.58 16.30
N LEU A 18 2.00 27.14 17.52
CA LEU A 18 2.44 28.02 18.61
C LEU A 18 3.94 28.33 18.56
N LEU A 19 4.74 27.45 17.96
CA LEU A 19 6.18 27.63 17.77
C LEU A 19 6.59 27.11 16.39
N PRO A 20 6.18 27.76 15.29
CA PRO A 20 6.33 27.19 13.93
C PRO A 20 7.78 27.06 13.46
N ARG A 21 8.67 27.85 14.06
CA ARG A 21 10.11 27.86 13.77
C ARG A 21 10.92 27.87 15.07
N ALA A 22 12.08 27.23 15.05
CA ALA A 22 13.07 27.28 16.11
C ALA A 22 14.49 27.26 15.53
N THR A 23 15.49 27.67 16.31
CA THR A 23 16.90 27.69 15.87
C THR A 23 17.76 26.60 16.52
N ALA A 24 17.21 25.89 17.51
CA ALA A 24 17.82 24.71 18.12
C ALA A 24 16.77 23.73 18.66
N LEU A 25 17.20 22.48 18.86
CA LEU A 25 16.41 21.42 19.48
C LEU A 25 17.28 20.50 20.34
N ALA A 26 16.72 20.00 21.44
CA ALA A 26 17.39 19.05 22.33
C ALA A 26 16.62 17.72 22.37
N ILE A 27 17.34 16.61 22.29
CA ILE A 27 16.81 15.25 22.27
C ILE A 27 17.34 14.47 23.46
N ARG A 28 16.46 13.64 24.04
CA ARG A 28 16.81 12.60 24.99
C ARG A 28 15.99 11.35 24.71
N GLU A 29 16.64 10.19 24.70
CA GLU A 29 16.01 8.88 24.51
C GLU A 29 15.09 8.84 23.28
N GLY A 30 15.55 9.45 22.18
CA GLY A 30 14.81 9.53 20.91
C GLY A 30 13.60 10.48 20.91
N ARG A 31 13.42 11.30 21.96
CA ARG A 31 12.34 12.29 22.06
C ARG A 31 12.90 13.70 22.09
N VAL A 32 12.25 14.62 21.39
CA VAL A 32 12.50 16.06 21.51
C VAL A 32 12.01 16.51 22.89
N ILE A 33 12.91 17.05 23.70
CA ILE A 33 12.61 17.56 25.05
C ILE A 33 12.61 19.09 25.14
N ALA A 34 13.15 19.77 24.13
CA ALA A 34 13.07 21.22 23.99
C ALA A 34 13.25 21.65 22.53
N LEU A 35 12.58 22.73 22.15
CA LEU A 35 12.69 23.48 20.91
C LEU A 35 12.74 24.97 21.28
N GLY A 36 13.49 25.78 20.55
CA GLY A 36 13.50 27.23 20.76
C GLY A 36 14.75 27.91 20.22
N GLU A 37 15.13 29.01 20.87
CA GLU A 37 16.30 29.78 20.49
C GLU A 37 17.62 29.08 20.85
N GLU A 38 18.59 29.15 19.94
CA GLU A 38 19.91 28.56 20.11
C GLU A 38 20.57 29.02 21.42
N ALA A 39 20.55 30.32 21.72
CA ALA A 39 21.22 30.87 22.89
C ALA A 39 20.72 30.22 24.19
N ASP A 40 19.40 30.08 24.33
CA ASP A 40 18.76 29.50 25.50
C ASP A 40 19.06 28.00 25.62
N LEU A 41 18.94 27.26 24.51
CA LEU A 41 19.15 25.82 24.51
C LEU A 41 20.62 25.46 24.70
N ARG A 42 21.57 26.24 24.16
CA ARG A 42 23.01 26.04 24.39
C ARG A 42 23.39 26.30 25.85
N LEU A 43 22.78 27.29 26.50
CA LEU A 43 22.98 27.51 27.93
C LEU A 43 22.38 26.37 28.76
N ARG A 44 21.12 26.01 28.48
CA ARG A 44 20.36 25.00 29.24
C ARG A 44 20.93 23.58 29.08
N PHE A 45 21.46 23.25 27.91
CA PHE A 45 21.95 21.92 27.55
C PHE A 45 23.44 21.93 27.20
N ALA A 46 24.24 22.82 27.79
CA ALA A 46 25.69 22.90 27.59
C ALA A 46 26.43 21.57 27.84
N GLY A 47 25.87 20.71 28.72
CA GLY A 47 26.40 19.37 29.02
C GLY A 47 25.78 18.23 28.21
N ALA A 48 25.14 18.51 27.06
CA ALA A 48 24.61 17.45 26.19
C ALA A 48 25.73 16.51 25.73
N ALA A 49 25.46 15.20 25.70
CA ALA A 49 26.49 14.20 25.37
C ALA A 49 27.05 14.37 23.95
N ARG A 50 26.21 14.86 23.02
CA ARG A 50 26.60 15.24 21.67
C ARG A 50 25.99 16.59 21.31
N GLN A 51 26.76 17.41 20.59
CA GLN A 51 26.28 18.67 20.03
C GLN A 51 26.56 18.71 18.53
N ILE A 52 25.62 19.22 17.74
CA ILE A 52 25.72 19.33 16.29
C ILE A 52 25.40 20.77 15.90
N ASP A 53 26.35 21.43 15.24
CA ASP A 53 26.12 22.66 14.50
C ASP A 53 25.49 22.31 13.14
N ALA A 54 24.24 22.70 12.91
CA ALA A 54 23.55 22.43 11.66
C ALA A 54 24.03 23.33 10.51
N GLY A 55 24.79 24.40 10.78
CA GLY A 55 25.34 25.30 9.76
C GLY A 55 24.27 26.06 8.97
N GLY A 56 23.18 26.45 9.63
CA GLY A 56 22.01 27.09 9.03
C GLY A 56 21.11 26.14 8.23
N ARG A 57 21.37 24.82 8.25
CA ARG A 57 20.55 23.85 7.51
C ARG A 57 19.16 23.70 8.12
N GLN A 58 18.20 23.37 7.26
CA GLN A 58 16.84 23.12 7.66
C GLN A 58 16.69 21.74 8.30
N ILE A 59 15.88 21.68 9.36
CA ILE A 59 15.44 20.44 10.02
C ILE A 59 13.92 20.36 9.88
N LEU A 60 13.44 19.24 9.33
CA LEU A 60 12.02 18.93 9.16
C LEU A 60 11.63 17.75 10.06
N PRO A 61 10.36 17.63 10.46
CA PRO A 61 9.86 16.37 10.96
C PRO A 61 10.03 15.28 9.89
N GLY A 62 10.39 14.07 10.30
CA GLY A 62 10.52 12.97 9.36
C GLY A 62 9.20 12.71 8.65
N LEU A 63 9.26 12.49 7.33
CA LEU A 63 8.07 12.30 6.50
C LEU A 63 7.32 11.04 6.94
N GLN A 64 6.00 11.08 6.81
CA GLN A 64 5.10 9.96 7.11
C GLN A 64 4.34 9.60 5.84
N ASP A 65 4.40 8.34 5.42
CA ASP A 65 3.60 7.83 4.31
C ASP A 65 2.36 7.11 4.85
N LEU A 66 1.17 7.62 4.56
CA LEU A 66 -0.06 7.09 5.15
C LEU A 66 -0.66 5.91 4.37
N HIS A 67 -0.06 5.48 3.25
CA HIS A 67 -0.56 4.32 2.51
C HIS A 67 0.55 3.65 1.69
N ILE A 68 1.16 2.62 2.27
CA ILE A 68 2.15 1.80 1.56
C ILE A 68 2.13 0.35 2.04
N HIS A 69 2.12 -0.59 1.09
CA HIS A 69 2.24 -2.03 1.37
C HIS A 69 3.71 -2.43 1.48
N LEU A 70 4.42 -1.91 2.49
CA LEU A 70 5.89 -1.94 2.56
C LEU A 70 6.48 -3.35 2.51
N GLN A 71 5.86 -4.31 3.19
CA GLN A 71 6.40 -5.65 3.26
C GLN A 71 6.34 -6.36 1.90
N ASP A 72 5.18 -6.36 1.24
CA ASP A 72 5.01 -7.01 -0.06
C ASP A 72 5.76 -6.23 -1.15
N SER A 73 5.63 -4.90 -1.21
CA SER A 73 6.35 -4.07 -2.19
C SER A 73 7.87 -4.08 -1.99
N GLY A 74 8.36 -4.19 -0.76
CA GLY A 74 9.78 -4.36 -0.47
C GLY A 74 10.32 -5.73 -0.89
N TYR A 75 9.52 -6.79 -0.73
CA TYR A 75 9.85 -8.12 -1.26
C TYR A 75 9.85 -8.09 -2.79
N TYR A 76 8.75 -7.62 -3.38
CA TYR A 76 8.63 -6.86 -4.63
C TYR A 76 9.95 -6.46 -5.29
N THR A 77 10.29 -5.22 -4.97
CA THR A 77 11.38 -4.44 -5.52
C THR A 77 12.76 -4.96 -5.11
N GLY A 78 12.87 -5.64 -3.97
CA GLY A 78 14.14 -6.18 -3.50
C GLY A 78 14.52 -7.54 -4.12
N THR A 79 13.57 -8.29 -4.66
CA THR A 79 13.82 -9.68 -5.10
C THR A 79 13.43 -10.00 -6.54
N MET A 80 12.74 -9.10 -7.23
CA MET A 80 12.27 -9.30 -8.61
C MET A 80 12.92 -8.30 -9.58
N ALA A 81 12.82 -8.56 -10.88
CA ALA A 81 13.21 -7.59 -11.90
C ALA A 81 12.36 -6.32 -11.80
N ASP A 82 12.99 -5.15 -11.76
CA ASP A 82 12.31 -3.85 -11.77
C ASP A 82 11.88 -3.49 -13.20
N LEU A 83 10.57 -3.42 -13.42
CA LEU A 83 9.96 -3.13 -14.71
C LEU A 83 9.27 -1.75 -14.76
N TYR A 84 9.31 -0.97 -13.68
CA TYR A 84 8.59 0.31 -13.56
C TYR A 84 9.03 1.35 -14.59
N ALA A 85 10.27 1.29 -15.06
CA ALA A 85 10.82 2.16 -16.10
C ALA A 85 10.62 1.64 -17.53
N CYS A 86 10.12 0.41 -17.71
CA CYS A 86 9.98 -0.19 -19.05
C CYS A 86 8.83 0.46 -19.81
N ARG A 87 9.09 0.89 -21.06
CA ARG A 87 8.08 1.52 -21.93
C ARG A 87 7.96 0.83 -23.30
N SER A 88 8.77 -0.21 -23.54
CA SER A 88 8.82 -0.96 -24.78
C SER A 88 9.16 -2.43 -24.54
N GLU A 89 8.82 -3.31 -25.49
CA GLU A 89 9.24 -4.72 -25.44
C GLU A 89 10.77 -4.86 -25.33
N ALA A 90 11.54 -3.94 -25.92
CA ALA A 90 12.99 -3.92 -25.83
C ALA A 90 13.48 -3.60 -24.40
N ASP A 91 12.84 -2.67 -23.70
CA ASP A 91 13.14 -2.39 -22.29
C ASP A 91 12.84 -3.60 -21.42
N LEU A 92 11.65 -4.20 -21.63
CA LEU A 92 11.20 -5.36 -20.88
C LEU A 92 12.15 -6.55 -21.10
N THR A 93 12.56 -6.79 -22.35
CA THR A 93 13.53 -7.83 -22.71
C THR A 93 14.86 -7.63 -22.00
N ARG A 94 15.38 -6.39 -22.00
CA ARG A 94 16.65 -6.08 -21.32
C ARG A 94 16.53 -6.27 -19.81
N ALA A 95 15.54 -5.65 -19.17
CA ALA A 95 15.39 -5.71 -17.71
C ALA A 95 15.16 -7.14 -17.21
N LEU A 96 14.25 -7.89 -17.85
CA LEU A 96 13.95 -9.26 -17.47
C LEU A 96 15.08 -10.23 -17.82
N GLY A 97 15.71 -10.05 -18.99
CA GLY A 97 16.84 -10.85 -19.43
C GLY A 97 18.09 -10.66 -18.56
N ASP A 98 18.43 -9.42 -18.21
CA ASP A 98 19.54 -9.09 -17.31
C ASP A 98 19.32 -9.69 -15.91
N PHE A 99 18.09 -9.60 -15.40
CA PHE A 99 17.73 -10.21 -14.12
C PHE A 99 17.84 -11.75 -14.18
N ALA A 100 17.28 -12.35 -15.23
CA ALA A 100 17.35 -13.79 -15.45
C ALA A 100 18.80 -14.29 -15.54
N ALA A 101 19.67 -13.59 -16.27
CA ALA A 101 21.08 -13.98 -16.43
C ALA A 101 21.90 -13.81 -15.14
N SER A 102 21.55 -12.85 -14.28
CA SER A 102 22.27 -12.57 -13.03
C SER A 102 21.80 -13.38 -11.82
N HIS A 103 20.69 -14.12 -11.95
CA HIS A 103 20.10 -14.90 -10.86
C HIS A 103 19.87 -16.35 -11.25
N ASP A 104 20.50 -17.25 -10.52
CA ASP A 104 20.27 -18.69 -10.62
C ASP A 104 19.09 -19.09 -9.72
N ARG A 105 17.88 -18.95 -10.26
CA ARG A 105 16.61 -19.32 -9.62
C ARG A 105 15.74 -20.10 -10.59
N ASP A 106 14.96 -21.03 -10.05
CA ASP A 106 14.02 -21.86 -10.82
C ASP A 106 12.98 -21.01 -11.56
N TRP A 107 12.51 -19.95 -10.91
CA TRP A 107 11.56 -18.97 -11.47
C TRP A 107 12.21 -17.61 -11.65
N VAL A 108 11.83 -16.94 -12.75
CA VAL A 108 12.14 -15.54 -12.99
C VAL A 108 10.92 -14.69 -12.68
N PHE A 109 11.08 -13.74 -11.77
CA PHE A 109 10.01 -12.83 -11.37
C PHE A 109 10.32 -11.39 -11.77
N GLY A 110 9.29 -10.61 -12.10
CA GLY A 110 9.39 -9.18 -12.35
C GLY A 110 8.17 -8.43 -11.82
N VAL A 111 8.30 -7.14 -11.58
CA VAL A 111 7.21 -6.30 -11.06
C VAL A 111 7.24 -4.91 -11.69
N GLY A 112 6.06 -4.36 -11.95
CA GLY A 112 5.90 -2.96 -12.31
C GLY A 112 5.76 -2.68 -13.80
N PHE A 113 5.45 -3.68 -14.65
CA PHE A 113 5.20 -3.35 -16.07
C PHE A 113 4.00 -2.39 -16.17
N ALA A 114 4.13 -1.33 -16.96
CA ALA A 114 3.09 -0.31 -17.05
C ALA A 114 1.90 -0.85 -17.87
N CYS A 115 0.74 -1.03 -17.24
CA CYS A 115 -0.47 -1.59 -17.89
C CYS A 115 -0.94 -0.76 -19.10
N GLY A 116 -0.62 0.54 -19.09
CA GLY A 116 -0.88 1.41 -20.22
C GLY A 116 0.02 1.17 -21.46
N HIS A 117 1.23 0.66 -21.26
CA HIS A 117 2.12 0.29 -22.36
C HIS A 117 1.97 -1.19 -22.74
N PHE A 118 1.64 -2.03 -21.75
CA PHE A 118 1.53 -3.47 -21.88
C PHE A 118 0.16 -3.93 -21.39
N SER A 119 -0.68 -4.38 -22.32
CA SER A 119 -2.05 -4.84 -22.05
C SER A 119 -2.28 -6.23 -22.65
N ASN A 120 -3.50 -6.76 -22.49
CA ASN A 120 -3.93 -8.02 -23.11
C ASN A 120 -3.75 -8.05 -24.64
N ALA A 121 -3.63 -6.89 -25.29
CA ALA A 121 -3.43 -6.79 -26.73
C ALA A 121 -1.99 -7.05 -27.18
N ASN A 122 -0.99 -6.72 -26.35
CA ASN A 122 0.42 -6.74 -26.76
C ASN A 122 1.37 -7.45 -25.77
N LEU A 123 0.89 -7.88 -24.61
CA LEU A 123 1.61 -8.70 -23.65
C LEU A 123 0.97 -10.10 -23.55
N GLY A 124 1.81 -11.12 -23.50
CA GLY A 124 1.38 -12.50 -23.35
C GLY A 124 2.56 -13.46 -23.33
N ARG A 125 2.28 -14.75 -23.11
CA ARG A 125 3.27 -15.79 -22.90
C ARG A 125 4.34 -15.85 -23.98
N ALA A 126 3.96 -15.68 -25.25
CA ALA A 126 4.88 -15.71 -26.38
C ALA A 126 5.86 -14.53 -26.41
N VAL A 127 5.50 -13.39 -25.80
CA VAL A 127 6.40 -12.24 -25.62
C VAL A 127 7.46 -12.60 -24.58
N LEU A 128 7.04 -13.16 -23.44
CA LEU A 128 7.94 -13.57 -22.37
C LEU A 128 8.83 -14.76 -22.74
N ASP A 129 8.32 -15.69 -23.57
CA ASP A 129 9.10 -16.83 -24.08
C ASP A 129 10.34 -16.36 -24.89
N ARG A 130 10.24 -15.23 -25.61
CA ARG A 130 11.39 -14.66 -26.33
C ARG A 130 12.45 -14.07 -25.40
N MET A 131 12.04 -13.62 -24.22
CA MET A 131 12.90 -12.95 -23.25
C MET A 131 13.61 -13.97 -22.34
N VAL A 132 12.87 -14.99 -21.90
CA VAL A 132 13.35 -16.05 -21.02
C VAL A 132 12.76 -17.39 -21.52
N PRO A 133 13.45 -18.10 -22.43
CA PRO A 133 12.91 -19.30 -23.06
C PRO A 133 12.97 -20.54 -22.17
N ASP A 134 13.96 -20.63 -21.28
CA ASP A 134 14.32 -21.88 -20.62
C ASP A 134 13.80 -22.02 -19.18
N ARG A 135 13.10 -20.99 -18.67
CA ARG A 135 12.61 -20.95 -17.28
C ARG A 135 11.19 -20.42 -17.19
N PRO A 136 10.40 -20.86 -16.20
CA PRO A 136 9.10 -20.26 -15.91
C PRO A 136 9.26 -18.80 -15.45
N VAL A 137 8.40 -17.94 -15.99
CA VAL A 137 8.35 -16.50 -15.70
C VAL A 137 6.98 -16.12 -15.16
N LEU A 138 6.95 -15.26 -14.15
CA LEU A 138 5.77 -14.51 -13.74
C LEU A 138 6.13 -13.04 -13.53
N ILE A 139 5.52 -12.13 -14.29
CA ILE A 139 5.69 -10.68 -14.08
C ILE A 139 4.38 -10.03 -13.61
N TYR A 140 4.46 -9.07 -12.71
CA TYR A 140 3.34 -8.32 -12.17
C TYR A 140 3.25 -6.91 -12.77
N GLY A 141 2.03 -6.44 -13.00
CA GLY A 141 1.75 -5.09 -13.47
C GLY A 141 2.03 -4.05 -12.39
N SER A 142 2.18 -2.79 -12.81
CA SER A 142 2.31 -1.65 -11.89
C SER A 142 1.07 -1.41 -11.05
N ASP A 143 -0.09 -1.89 -11.50
CA ASP A 143 -1.37 -1.88 -10.78
C ASP A 143 -1.41 -2.91 -9.64
N LEU A 144 -0.57 -3.96 -9.67
CA LEU A 144 -0.68 -5.16 -8.83
C LEU A 144 -2.05 -5.87 -8.91
N HIS A 145 -2.83 -5.59 -9.96
CA HIS A 145 -4.10 -6.25 -10.30
C HIS A 145 -3.99 -7.10 -11.59
N SER A 146 -2.84 -7.01 -12.27
CA SER A 146 -2.52 -7.77 -13.48
C SER A 146 -1.20 -8.54 -13.34
N ALA A 147 -1.09 -9.72 -13.95
CA ALA A 147 0.17 -10.45 -14.11
C ALA A 147 0.25 -11.22 -15.42
N CYS A 148 1.45 -11.66 -15.82
CA CYS A 148 1.67 -12.43 -17.04
C CYS A 148 2.64 -13.59 -16.82
N LEU A 149 2.24 -14.79 -17.25
CA LEU A 149 3.06 -16.00 -17.30
C LEU A 149 3.61 -16.22 -18.70
N ASN A 150 4.84 -16.75 -18.78
CA ASN A 150 5.34 -17.36 -20.03
C ASN A 150 4.78 -18.79 -20.22
N SER A 151 5.08 -19.42 -21.36
CA SER A 151 4.51 -20.72 -21.70
C SER A 151 4.96 -21.79 -20.70
N ARG A 152 6.22 -21.76 -20.27
CA ARG A 152 6.75 -22.68 -19.26
C ARG A 152 6.07 -22.52 -17.91
N GLY A 153 5.78 -21.29 -17.50
CA GLY A 153 5.01 -20.98 -16.30
C GLY A 153 3.57 -21.53 -16.39
N CYS A 154 2.90 -21.33 -17.52
CA CYS A 154 1.57 -21.90 -17.75
C CYS A 154 1.57 -23.44 -17.65
N GLU A 155 2.54 -24.10 -18.30
CA GLU A 155 2.69 -25.57 -18.25
C GLU A 155 2.89 -26.07 -16.82
N LEU A 156 3.82 -25.45 -16.07
CA LEU A 156 4.18 -25.89 -14.72
C LEU A 156 3.01 -25.74 -13.74
N LEU A 157 2.21 -24.67 -13.89
CA LEU A 157 1.05 -24.43 -13.04
C LEU A 157 -0.22 -25.16 -13.52
N GLY A 158 -0.17 -25.79 -14.70
CA GLY A 158 -1.31 -26.47 -15.31
C GLY A 158 -2.40 -25.52 -15.81
N LEU A 159 -2.04 -24.33 -16.28
CA LEU A 159 -2.99 -23.39 -16.88
C LEU A 159 -3.36 -23.82 -18.31
N THR A 160 -4.57 -24.34 -18.48
CA THR A 160 -5.11 -24.85 -19.74
C THR A 160 -6.39 -24.12 -20.17
N ALA A 161 -6.92 -24.45 -21.34
CA ALA A 161 -8.20 -23.90 -21.82
C ALA A 161 -9.38 -24.27 -20.91
N GLU A 162 -9.28 -25.42 -20.23
CA GLU A 162 -10.29 -25.97 -19.33
C GLU A 162 -10.16 -25.47 -17.89
N THR A 163 -9.11 -24.71 -17.56
CA THR A 163 -8.95 -24.14 -16.21
C THR A 163 -10.07 -23.12 -15.99
N PRO A 164 -10.94 -23.28 -14.97
CA PRO A 164 -12.01 -22.33 -14.72
C PRO A 164 -11.44 -21.04 -14.12
N ASP A 165 -12.08 -19.91 -14.45
CA ASP A 165 -11.77 -18.63 -13.82
C ASP A 165 -12.07 -18.69 -12.30
N PRO A 166 -11.18 -18.19 -11.43
CA PRO A 166 -11.45 -18.15 -10.00
C PRO A 166 -12.53 -17.11 -9.67
N TYR A 167 -13.09 -17.18 -8.47
CA TYR A 167 -13.96 -16.12 -7.97
C TYR A 167 -13.26 -14.77 -8.03
N ASN A 168 -13.91 -13.74 -8.58
CA ASN A 168 -13.34 -12.39 -8.74
C ASN A 168 -11.96 -12.37 -9.41
N GLY A 169 -11.76 -13.17 -10.46
CA GLY A 169 -10.57 -13.12 -11.29
C GLY A 169 -10.78 -13.88 -12.57
N HIS A 170 -9.92 -13.64 -13.57
CA HIS A 170 -10.05 -14.33 -14.86
C HIS A 170 -8.71 -14.51 -15.55
N PHE A 171 -8.63 -15.54 -16.38
CA PHE A 171 -7.51 -15.76 -17.29
C PHE A 171 -7.87 -15.21 -18.68
N THR A 172 -7.03 -14.37 -19.25
CA THR A 172 -7.25 -13.93 -20.63
C THR A 172 -6.97 -15.09 -21.59
N ARG A 173 -7.91 -15.36 -22.49
CA ARG A 173 -7.83 -16.44 -23.47
C ARG A 173 -7.94 -15.90 -24.88
N ARG A 174 -7.32 -16.62 -25.83
CA ARG A 174 -7.50 -16.41 -27.27
C ARG A 174 -8.88 -16.91 -27.71
N PRO A 175 -9.33 -16.59 -28.94
CA PRO A 175 -10.61 -17.10 -29.47
C PRO A 175 -10.73 -18.63 -29.49
N ASP A 176 -9.61 -19.35 -29.55
CA ASP A 176 -9.56 -20.82 -29.50
C ASP A 176 -9.57 -21.39 -28.07
N GLY A 177 -9.74 -20.55 -27.05
CA GLY A 177 -9.72 -20.91 -25.64
C GLY A 177 -8.33 -21.02 -25.02
N THR A 178 -7.25 -20.92 -25.82
CA THR A 178 -5.88 -21.06 -25.33
C THR A 178 -5.51 -19.87 -24.44
N PRO A 179 -5.03 -20.08 -23.19
CA PRO A 179 -4.59 -19.00 -22.32
C PRO A 179 -3.50 -18.14 -22.96
N THR A 180 -3.64 -16.81 -22.87
CA THR A 180 -2.60 -15.87 -23.33
C THR A 180 -1.43 -15.83 -22.37
N GLY A 181 -1.62 -16.21 -21.11
CA GLY A 181 -0.67 -16.05 -20.00
C GLY A 181 -1.03 -14.88 -19.08
N MET A 182 -1.92 -13.99 -19.50
CA MET A 182 -2.40 -12.88 -18.66
C MET A 182 -3.38 -13.36 -17.58
N LEU A 183 -3.21 -12.80 -16.39
CA LEU A 183 -3.90 -13.11 -15.14
C LEU A 183 -4.44 -11.81 -14.56
N HIS A 184 -5.72 -11.79 -14.15
CA HIS A 184 -6.31 -10.63 -13.48
C HIS A 184 -6.90 -11.01 -12.13
N GLU A 185 -6.72 -10.13 -11.16
CA GLU A 185 -7.30 -10.22 -9.81
C GLU A 185 -7.00 -11.58 -9.14
N GLN A 186 -8.01 -12.36 -8.77
CA GLN A 186 -7.83 -13.64 -8.08
C GLN A 186 -7.11 -14.72 -8.89
N ALA A 187 -6.97 -14.57 -10.21
CA ALA A 187 -6.13 -15.45 -11.02
C ALA A 187 -4.64 -15.32 -10.67
N MET A 188 -4.20 -14.17 -10.18
CA MET A 188 -2.82 -13.99 -9.71
C MET A 188 -2.54 -14.81 -8.45
N TYR A 189 -3.51 -14.86 -7.53
CA TYR A 189 -3.43 -15.68 -6.32
C TYR A 189 -3.46 -17.17 -6.64
N TRP A 190 -4.27 -17.59 -7.62
CA TRP A 190 -4.26 -18.97 -8.15
C TRP A 190 -2.86 -19.42 -8.60
N ALA A 191 -2.11 -18.52 -9.26
CA ALA A 191 -0.76 -18.80 -9.72
C ALA A 191 0.23 -18.83 -8.55
N ARG A 192 0.20 -17.81 -7.68
CA ARG A 192 1.07 -17.71 -6.49
C ARG A 192 0.96 -18.96 -5.61
N ASP A 193 -0.26 -19.39 -5.31
CA ASP A 193 -0.51 -20.50 -4.40
C ASP A 193 0.02 -21.84 -4.95
N ARG A 194 0.16 -21.96 -6.28
CA ARG A 194 0.76 -23.13 -6.96
C ARG A 194 2.28 -23.06 -7.08
N ILE A 195 2.84 -21.85 -7.15
CA ILE A 195 4.29 -21.64 -7.17
C ILE A 195 4.89 -22.04 -5.81
N GLY A 196 4.22 -21.68 -4.73
CA GLY A 196 4.59 -22.07 -3.37
C GLY A 196 4.58 -20.90 -2.38
N GLU A 197 4.69 -21.24 -1.11
CA GLU A 197 4.71 -20.26 -0.04
C GLU A 197 6.02 -19.48 0.00
N ILE A 198 5.91 -18.16 0.10
CA ILE A 198 7.05 -17.28 0.35
C ILE A 198 7.35 -17.33 1.86
N PRO A 199 8.56 -17.74 2.27
CA PRO A 199 8.89 -17.83 3.69
C PRO A 199 8.95 -16.44 4.33
N ASP A 200 8.65 -16.35 5.62
CA ASP A 200 8.73 -15.11 6.40
C ASP A 200 10.11 -14.41 6.28
N SER A 201 11.20 -15.15 6.09
CA SER A 201 12.53 -14.59 5.88
C SER A 201 12.65 -13.73 4.62
N ALA A 202 11.91 -14.07 3.57
CA ALA A 202 11.88 -13.27 2.34
C ALA A 202 11.10 -11.97 2.55
N TYR A 203 9.98 -12.01 3.27
CA TYR A 203 9.26 -10.79 3.68
C TYR A 203 10.07 -9.93 4.66
N ARG A 204 10.84 -10.55 5.55
CA ARG A 204 11.79 -9.86 6.44
C ARG A 204 12.84 -9.09 5.64
N PHE A 205 13.42 -9.72 4.62
CA PHE A 205 14.29 -9.05 3.66
C PHE A 205 13.57 -7.89 2.96
N GLY A 206 12.31 -8.10 2.52
CA GLY A 206 11.48 -7.06 1.92
C GLY A 206 11.31 -5.83 2.82
N VAL A 207 11.02 -6.03 4.11
CA VAL A 207 10.93 -4.92 5.08
C VAL A 207 12.29 -4.24 5.28
N GLN A 208 13.40 -4.98 5.29
CA GLN A 208 14.76 -4.40 5.35
C GLN A 208 15.08 -3.53 4.13
N HIS A 209 14.74 -4.00 2.93
CA HIS A 209 14.90 -3.26 1.69
C HIS A 209 14.02 -2.01 1.68
N GLY A 210 12.71 -2.18 1.93
CA GLY A 210 11.73 -1.09 1.93
C GLY A 210 12.04 -0.01 2.96
N GLN A 211 12.40 -0.38 4.20
CA GLN A 211 12.73 0.64 5.21
C GLN A 211 13.99 1.42 4.86
N ALA A 212 14.98 0.80 4.22
CA ALA A 212 16.20 1.49 3.78
C ALA A 212 15.85 2.53 2.70
N LEU A 213 14.98 2.17 1.75
CA LEU A 213 14.45 3.10 0.77
C LEU A 213 13.67 4.25 1.43
N CYS A 214 12.74 3.95 2.34
CA CYS A 214 12.01 4.97 3.10
C CYS A 214 12.96 5.97 3.78
N HIS A 215 13.96 5.48 4.52
CA HIS A 215 14.91 6.36 5.21
C HIS A 215 15.76 7.18 4.23
N SER A 216 16.14 6.64 3.07
CA SER A 216 16.86 7.38 2.04
C SER A 216 16.06 8.56 1.47
N LEU A 217 14.73 8.48 1.54
CA LEU A 217 13.78 9.50 1.11
C LEU A 217 13.29 10.39 2.27
N GLY A 218 13.82 10.20 3.48
CA GLY A 218 13.40 10.94 4.68
C GLY A 218 12.07 10.47 5.28
N ILE A 219 11.51 9.35 4.83
CA ILE A 219 10.32 8.71 5.42
C ILE A 219 10.74 7.95 6.66
N THR A 220 10.10 8.28 7.79
CA THR A 220 10.44 7.73 9.13
C THR A 220 9.29 6.95 9.76
N GLY A 221 8.09 7.04 9.18
CA GLY A 221 6.99 6.18 9.54
C GLY A 221 5.98 6.01 8.42
N ILE A 222 5.22 4.94 8.53
CA ILE A 222 4.26 4.53 7.52
C ILE A 222 2.95 4.02 8.14
N ILE A 223 1.90 3.96 7.33
CA ILE A 223 0.77 3.07 7.56
C ILE A 223 0.79 1.98 6.49
N ASP A 224 0.82 0.72 6.93
CA ASP A 224 0.60 -0.45 6.09
C ASP A 224 -0.90 -0.83 6.16
N PRO A 225 -1.67 -0.55 5.10
CA PRO A 225 -3.12 -0.59 5.17
C PRO A 225 -3.68 -1.96 4.79
N MET A 226 -2.93 -3.06 4.90
CA MET A 226 -3.44 -4.41 4.64
C MET A 226 -2.75 -5.49 5.51
N VAL A 227 -2.74 -5.28 6.82
CA VAL A 227 -2.09 -6.21 7.75
C VAL A 227 -2.96 -7.45 7.99
N GLN A 228 -2.41 -8.59 7.59
CA GLN A 228 -2.87 -9.95 7.93
C GLN A 228 -1.94 -10.60 8.97
N PRO A 229 -2.29 -11.77 9.56
CA PRO A 229 -1.45 -12.43 10.57
C PRO A 229 0.01 -12.64 10.16
N ARG A 230 0.27 -12.95 8.88
CA ARG A 230 1.63 -13.06 8.33
C ARG A 230 2.40 -11.74 8.47
N HIS A 231 1.79 -10.61 8.14
CA HIS A 231 2.45 -9.30 8.18
C HIS A 231 2.77 -8.91 9.61
N ALA A 232 1.78 -9.07 10.48
CA ALA A 232 1.89 -8.75 11.89
C ALA A 232 3.03 -9.54 12.54
N ARG A 233 3.14 -10.85 12.26
CA ARG A 233 4.22 -11.70 12.77
C ARG A 233 5.61 -11.24 12.32
N VAL A 234 5.78 -10.91 11.04
CA VAL A 234 7.09 -10.47 10.53
C VAL A 234 7.48 -9.11 11.12
N TYR A 235 6.58 -8.11 11.09
CA TYR A 235 6.86 -6.80 11.69
C TYR A 235 7.16 -6.91 13.19
N GLN A 236 6.38 -7.70 13.93
CA GLN A 236 6.57 -7.92 15.35
C GLN A 236 7.94 -8.55 15.65
N SER A 237 8.32 -9.61 14.92
CA SER A 237 9.62 -10.26 15.11
C SER A 237 10.77 -9.28 14.90
N MET A 238 10.71 -8.46 13.84
CA MET A 238 11.73 -7.45 13.56
C MET A 238 11.74 -6.32 14.58
N ALA A 239 10.59 -5.98 15.15
CA ALA A 239 10.48 -4.99 16.21
C ALA A 239 11.14 -5.49 17.50
N GLU A 240 10.89 -6.75 17.88
CA GLU A 240 11.43 -7.40 19.07
C GLU A 240 12.95 -7.63 19.01
N ASP A 241 13.47 -8.05 17.85
CA ASP A 241 14.92 -8.21 17.66
C ASP A 241 15.64 -6.91 17.27
N GLY A 242 14.91 -5.81 17.17
CA GLY A 242 15.44 -4.48 16.92
C GLY A 242 15.91 -4.23 15.49
N THR A 243 15.60 -5.08 14.52
CA THR A 243 15.93 -4.85 13.11
C THR A 243 14.89 -4.02 12.34
N LEU A 244 13.70 -3.82 12.90
CA LEU A 244 12.76 -2.79 12.42
C LEU A 244 13.24 -1.43 12.92
N LYS A 245 13.50 -0.50 11.99
CA LYS A 245 13.92 0.89 12.30
C LYS A 245 12.90 1.93 11.84
N LEU A 246 11.96 1.54 11.00
CA LEU A 246 10.84 2.36 10.55
C LEU A 246 9.66 2.24 11.54
N ARG A 247 8.93 3.34 11.78
CA ARG A 247 7.69 3.29 12.57
C ARG A 247 6.53 2.81 11.70
N VAL A 248 5.90 1.69 12.05
CA VAL A 248 4.81 1.10 11.28
C VAL A 248 3.51 1.15 12.08
N GLY A 249 2.53 1.87 11.57
CA GLY A 249 1.12 1.67 11.90
C GLY A 249 0.52 0.64 10.94
N GLY A 250 -0.27 -0.31 11.43
CA GLY A 250 -0.96 -1.27 10.57
C GLY A 250 -2.47 -1.13 10.64
N ALA A 251 -3.14 -1.29 9.49
CA ALA A 251 -4.57 -1.48 9.40
C ALA A 251 -4.90 -2.96 9.13
N ILE A 252 -5.69 -3.57 10.01
CA ILE A 252 -6.03 -4.98 9.93
C ILE A 252 -7.01 -5.18 8.78
N HIS A 253 -6.67 -6.08 7.84
CA HIS A 253 -7.55 -6.37 6.70
C HIS A 253 -8.83 -7.08 7.15
N ILE A 254 -9.98 -6.51 6.80
CA ILE A 254 -11.31 -7.07 7.00
C ILE A 254 -11.95 -7.33 5.64
N THR A 255 -12.54 -8.50 5.46
CA THR A 255 -13.14 -8.95 4.20
C THR A 255 -14.65 -9.13 4.33
N ALA A 256 -15.37 -9.07 3.21
CA ALA A 256 -16.84 -9.15 3.21
C ALA A 256 -17.39 -10.54 3.54
N ASP A 257 -16.59 -11.60 3.35
CA ASP A 257 -16.93 -12.97 3.68
C ASP A 257 -16.79 -13.29 5.18
N GLU A 258 -16.15 -12.41 5.96
CA GLU A 258 -15.99 -12.59 7.40
C GLU A 258 -17.19 -12.03 8.18
N ALA A 259 -17.76 -12.85 9.07
CA ALA A 259 -18.83 -12.41 9.94
C ALA A 259 -18.33 -11.36 10.96
N LEU A 260 -19.12 -10.30 11.20
CA LEU A 260 -18.77 -9.19 12.10
C LEU A 260 -18.20 -9.64 13.47
N PRO A 261 -18.80 -10.60 14.21
CA PRO A 261 -18.26 -11.01 15.52
C PRO A 261 -16.87 -11.65 15.40
N GLU A 262 -16.60 -12.39 14.32
CA GLU A 262 -15.33 -13.07 14.07
C GLU A 262 -14.25 -12.07 13.69
N ALA A 263 -14.58 -11.17 12.76
CA ALA A 263 -13.73 -10.03 12.36
C ALA A 263 -13.32 -9.19 13.57
N MET A 264 -14.29 -8.82 14.41
CA MET A 264 -14.05 -8.03 15.62
C MET A 264 -13.15 -8.77 16.61
N ALA A 265 -13.45 -10.04 16.91
CA ALA A 265 -12.67 -10.83 17.86
C ALA A 265 -11.22 -11.02 17.38
N ARG A 266 -11.03 -11.28 16.08
CA ARG A 266 -9.70 -11.38 15.45
C ARG A 266 -8.95 -10.05 15.52
N ALA A 267 -9.60 -8.95 15.14
CA ALA A 267 -8.97 -7.63 15.14
C ALA A 267 -8.54 -7.18 16.54
N LEU A 268 -9.39 -7.39 17.56
CA LEU A 268 -9.07 -7.09 18.96
C LEU A 268 -7.88 -7.91 19.46
N ARG A 269 -7.82 -9.21 19.14
CA ARG A 269 -6.70 -10.08 19.49
C ARG A 269 -5.40 -9.62 18.83
N MET A 270 -5.46 -9.29 17.53
CA MET A 270 -4.31 -8.78 16.80
C MET A 270 -3.83 -7.45 17.40
N ARG A 271 -4.73 -6.49 17.65
CA ARG A 271 -4.39 -5.23 18.31
C ARG A 271 -3.72 -5.43 19.67
N ALA A 272 -4.27 -6.31 20.52
CA ALA A 272 -3.72 -6.58 21.85
C ALA A 272 -2.34 -7.24 21.81
N ALA A 273 -2.08 -8.09 20.80
CA ALA A 273 -0.81 -8.80 20.66
C ALA A 273 0.33 -7.95 20.04
N HIS A 274 0.02 -6.77 19.49
CA HIS A 274 0.95 -5.96 18.70
C HIS A 274 0.91 -4.49 19.15
N ASP A 275 1.56 -4.19 20.28
CA ASP A 275 1.73 -2.83 20.83
C ASP A 275 3.21 -2.52 21.11
N HIS A 276 4.03 -2.56 20.07
CA HIS A 276 5.43 -2.16 20.17
C HIS A 276 5.61 -0.69 19.77
N PRO A 277 6.55 0.08 20.35
CA PRO A 277 6.78 1.47 19.96
C PRO A 277 7.10 1.70 18.47
N LEU A 278 7.55 0.68 17.75
CA LEU A 278 7.82 0.72 16.30
C LEU A 278 6.79 -0.02 15.45
N PHE A 279 5.91 -0.83 16.04
CA PHE A 279 4.86 -1.52 15.30
C PHE A 279 3.58 -1.63 16.13
N ARG A 280 2.48 -1.07 15.61
CA ARG A 280 1.16 -1.08 16.27
C ARG A 280 0.05 -1.35 15.28
N LEU A 281 -0.96 -2.07 15.74
CA LEU A 281 -2.22 -2.25 15.01
C LEU A 281 -3.31 -1.38 15.63
N HIS A 282 -3.69 -0.31 14.94
CA HIS A 282 -4.68 0.65 15.45
C HIS A 282 -5.90 0.80 14.52
N SER A 283 -5.74 0.43 13.25
CA SER A 283 -6.76 0.66 12.22
C SER A 283 -7.32 -0.65 11.69
N VAL A 284 -8.45 -0.58 10.99
CA VAL A 284 -8.98 -1.67 10.14
C VAL A 284 -9.08 -1.18 8.71
N LYS A 285 -8.83 -2.07 7.76
CA LYS A 285 -8.92 -1.80 6.32
C LYS A 285 -10.12 -2.48 5.71
N PHE A 286 -10.86 -1.73 4.90
CA PHE A 286 -11.86 -2.23 3.96
C PHE A 286 -11.45 -1.93 2.52
N PHE A 287 -11.67 -2.90 1.62
CA PHE A 287 -11.70 -2.68 0.18
C PHE A 287 -13.13 -2.57 -0.28
N ILE A 288 -13.60 -1.38 -0.63
CA ILE A 288 -15.00 -1.16 -1.00
C ILE A 288 -15.21 -1.49 -2.49
N ASP A 289 -14.19 -1.27 -3.32
CA ASP A 289 -14.14 -1.60 -4.75
C ASP A 289 -12.70 -1.93 -5.20
N GLY A 290 -12.52 -2.13 -6.51
CA GLY A 290 -11.23 -2.35 -7.17
C GLY A 290 -10.66 -1.05 -7.76
N VAL A 291 -10.18 -1.10 -9.00
CA VAL A 291 -9.49 0.00 -9.71
C VAL A 291 -10.17 0.35 -11.04
N LEU A 292 -9.96 1.57 -11.54
CA LEU A 292 -10.57 2.02 -12.80
C LEU A 292 -10.00 1.26 -14.02
N GLU A 293 -8.69 0.99 -14.04
CA GLU A 293 -7.98 0.45 -15.21
C GLU A 293 -8.50 -0.93 -15.64
N ASN A 294 -8.94 -1.74 -14.67
CA ASN A 294 -9.47 -3.09 -14.91
C ASN A 294 -10.99 -3.16 -14.81
N ARG A 295 -11.68 -2.00 -14.75
CA ARG A 295 -13.14 -1.89 -14.59
C ARG A 295 -13.66 -2.61 -13.34
N THR A 296 -12.90 -2.55 -12.25
CA THR A 296 -13.28 -3.14 -10.96
C THR A 296 -13.63 -2.07 -9.92
N ALA A 297 -13.48 -0.78 -10.23
CA ALA A 297 -14.02 0.30 -9.43
C ALA A 297 -15.55 0.41 -9.58
N ALA A 298 -16.23 0.72 -8.49
CA ALA A 298 -17.69 0.79 -8.44
C ALA A 298 -18.17 2.21 -8.76
N MET A 299 -18.86 2.36 -9.90
CA MET A 299 -19.32 3.65 -10.40
C MET A 299 -20.84 3.82 -10.25
N LEU A 300 -21.32 5.06 -10.16
CA LEU A 300 -22.75 5.42 -10.14
C LEU A 300 -23.38 5.36 -11.53
N GLU A 301 -22.59 5.71 -12.55
CA GLU A 301 -22.95 5.65 -13.97
C GLU A 301 -22.00 4.67 -14.68
N ASP A 302 -22.40 4.13 -15.82
CA ASP A 302 -21.56 3.20 -16.58
C ASP A 302 -20.26 3.88 -17.04
N TYR A 303 -19.19 3.09 -17.23
CA TYR A 303 -17.92 3.58 -17.75
C TYR A 303 -18.09 4.21 -19.13
N ALA A 304 -17.41 5.33 -19.41
CA ALA A 304 -17.58 6.08 -20.65
C ALA A 304 -17.20 5.29 -21.93
N ASP A 305 -16.35 4.28 -21.81
CA ASP A 305 -15.81 3.50 -22.92
C ASP A 305 -16.54 2.17 -23.19
N ALA A 306 -17.58 1.84 -22.42
CA ALA A 306 -18.41 0.65 -22.61
C ALA A 306 -19.81 0.81 -21.99
N ASP A 307 -20.86 0.40 -22.72
CA ASP A 307 -22.22 0.29 -22.16
C ASP A 307 -22.28 -0.88 -21.14
N GLY A 308 -22.63 -0.57 -19.89
CA GLY A 308 -22.70 -1.51 -18.77
C GLY A 308 -21.34 -1.92 -18.19
N GLY A 309 -21.32 -2.35 -16.92
CA GLY A 309 -20.15 -3.02 -16.35
C GLY A 309 -19.61 -2.45 -15.03
N ASN A 310 -20.40 -1.67 -14.28
CA ASN A 310 -19.96 -1.25 -12.96
C ASN A 310 -19.78 -2.47 -12.05
N ALA A 311 -18.54 -2.66 -11.58
CA ALA A 311 -18.29 -3.67 -10.57
C ALA A 311 -19.15 -3.37 -9.34
N PRO A 312 -19.78 -4.41 -8.74
CA PRO A 312 -20.52 -4.20 -7.52
C PRO A 312 -19.57 -3.76 -6.41
N LEU A 313 -20.12 -3.05 -5.42
CA LEU A 313 -19.42 -2.87 -4.15
C LEU A 313 -19.04 -4.25 -3.58
N MET A 314 -17.81 -4.37 -3.08
CA MET A 314 -17.32 -5.60 -2.46
C MET A 314 -18.09 -5.95 -1.18
N PHE A 315 -18.66 -4.92 -0.52
CA PHE A 315 -19.52 -5.06 0.64
C PHE A 315 -20.95 -4.60 0.29
N PRO A 316 -21.99 -5.37 0.62
CA PRO A 316 -23.34 -4.86 0.72
C PRO A 316 -23.39 -3.61 1.63
N PRO A 317 -24.10 -2.53 1.26
CA PRO A 317 -24.11 -1.27 2.03
C PRO A 317 -24.48 -1.44 3.50
N GLU A 318 -25.47 -2.29 3.80
CA GLU A 318 -25.88 -2.55 5.19
C GLU A 318 -24.77 -3.24 6.01
N GLN A 319 -24.03 -4.16 5.39
CA GLN A 319 -22.89 -4.83 6.02
C GLN A 319 -21.76 -3.83 6.29
N LEU A 320 -21.41 -3.00 5.30
CA LEU A 320 -20.38 -1.97 5.45
C LEU A 320 -20.71 -1.00 6.59
N ASN A 321 -21.96 -0.51 6.65
CA ASN A 321 -22.41 0.38 7.72
C ASN A 321 -22.30 -0.26 9.10
N ALA A 322 -22.73 -1.53 9.24
CA ALA A 322 -22.62 -2.27 10.48
C ALA A 322 -21.16 -2.47 10.92
N LEU A 323 -20.25 -2.76 9.98
CA LEU A 323 -18.81 -2.86 10.23
C LEU A 323 -18.22 -1.52 10.70
N CYS A 324 -18.52 -0.43 10.00
CA CYS A 324 -18.06 0.91 10.36
C CYS A 324 -18.51 1.31 11.77
N ILE A 325 -19.79 1.14 12.10
CA ILE A 325 -20.32 1.40 13.45
C ILE A 325 -19.58 0.58 14.51
N ALA A 326 -19.42 -0.72 14.29
CA ALA A 326 -18.83 -1.61 15.30
C ALA A 326 -17.33 -1.33 15.53
N PHE A 327 -16.56 -1.13 14.46
CA PHE A 327 -15.12 -0.87 14.56
C PHE A 327 -14.82 0.52 15.11
N ASP A 328 -15.63 1.51 14.76
CA ASP A 328 -15.56 2.85 15.35
C ASP A 328 -15.86 2.82 16.85
N ALA A 329 -16.91 2.12 17.28
CA ALA A 329 -17.26 1.94 18.69
C ALA A 329 -16.12 1.27 19.48
N ALA A 330 -15.41 0.32 18.84
CA ALA A 330 -14.23 -0.36 19.39
C ALA A 330 -12.93 0.47 19.31
N ARG A 331 -13.01 1.75 18.91
CA ARG A 331 -11.89 2.70 18.77
C ARG A 331 -10.81 2.24 17.78
N PHE A 332 -11.22 1.57 16.71
CA PHE A 332 -10.36 1.43 15.54
C PHE A 332 -10.52 2.63 14.63
N GLN A 333 -9.41 3.09 14.05
CA GLN A 333 -9.47 3.99 12.92
C GLN A 333 -9.89 3.19 11.67
N LEU A 334 -10.90 3.66 10.95
CA LEU A 334 -11.31 3.08 9.68
C LEU A 334 -10.39 3.57 8.56
N HIS A 335 -9.89 2.65 7.75
CA HIS A 335 -9.09 2.90 6.55
C HIS A 335 -9.84 2.28 5.37
N MET A 336 -10.39 3.08 4.47
CA MET A 336 -11.24 2.59 3.37
C MET A 336 -10.56 2.87 2.04
N HIS A 337 -10.38 1.83 1.23
CA HIS A 337 -10.08 1.96 -0.20
C HIS A 337 -11.37 2.32 -0.94
N VAL A 338 -11.33 3.42 -1.68
CA VAL A 338 -12.44 3.91 -2.50
C VAL A 338 -11.90 4.56 -3.77
N ILE A 339 -12.21 4.00 -4.93
CA ILE A 339 -11.78 4.56 -6.21
C ILE A 339 -12.97 5.16 -6.97
N GLY A 340 -13.98 4.35 -7.26
CA GLY A 340 -15.16 4.78 -7.99
C GLY A 340 -16.13 5.61 -7.15
N ASP A 341 -16.93 6.44 -7.80
CA ASP A 341 -17.81 7.38 -7.09
C ASP A 341 -18.92 6.70 -6.28
N ALA A 342 -19.38 5.51 -6.67
CA ALA A 342 -20.30 4.72 -5.86
C ALA A 342 -19.62 4.17 -4.59
N ALA A 343 -18.35 3.75 -4.69
CA ALA A 343 -17.56 3.31 -3.53
C ALA A 343 -17.28 4.47 -2.57
N VAL A 344 -16.98 5.66 -3.10
CA VAL A 344 -16.82 6.88 -2.29
C VAL A 344 -18.11 7.18 -1.53
N ARG A 345 -19.27 7.14 -2.20
CA ARG A 345 -20.56 7.36 -1.54
C ARG A 345 -20.84 6.33 -0.44
N ALA A 346 -20.59 5.06 -0.71
CA ALA A 346 -20.76 3.98 0.27
C ALA A 346 -19.83 4.15 1.50
N GLY A 347 -18.57 4.54 1.29
CA GLY A 347 -17.63 4.82 2.37
C GLY A 347 -18.06 6.02 3.23
N LEU A 348 -18.58 7.08 2.61
CA LEU A 348 -19.13 8.24 3.32
C LEU A 348 -20.37 7.88 4.13
N ASP A 349 -21.28 7.07 3.57
CA ASP A 349 -22.47 6.58 4.26
C ASP A 349 -22.09 5.74 5.50
N GLY A 350 -21.05 4.90 5.39
CA GLY A 350 -20.51 4.13 6.51
C GLY A 350 -19.92 5.01 7.62
N LEU A 351 -19.18 6.06 7.26
CA LEU A 351 -18.67 7.05 8.23
C LEU A 351 -19.80 7.83 8.90
N GLU A 352 -20.80 8.26 8.13
CA GLU A 352 -21.97 8.97 8.63
C GLU A 352 -22.77 8.10 9.60
N ALA A 353 -22.96 6.82 9.29
CA ALA A 353 -23.61 5.85 10.16
C ALA A 353 -22.86 5.70 11.49
N ALA A 354 -21.53 5.57 11.46
CA ALA A 354 -20.70 5.47 12.67
C ALA A 354 -20.77 6.75 13.52
N VAL A 355 -20.65 7.93 12.90
CA VAL A 355 -20.75 9.22 13.61
C VAL A 355 -22.12 9.41 14.24
N ARG A 356 -23.20 9.01 13.55
CA ARG A 356 -24.56 9.11 14.06
C ARG A 356 -24.79 8.22 15.29
N GLU A 357 -24.27 7.00 15.26
CA GLU A 357 -24.47 6.01 16.33
C GLU A 357 -23.54 6.25 17.53
N ASN A 358 -22.25 6.48 17.29
CA ASN A 358 -21.22 6.50 18.33
C ASN A 358 -20.78 7.91 18.76
N GLY A 359 -21.16 8.93 17.98
CA GLY A 359 -20.67 10.30 18.14
C GLY A 359 -19.24 10.50 17.61
N ARG A 360 -18.87 11.77 17.43
CA ARG A 360 -17.55 12.14 16.90
C ARG A 360 -16.44 11.96 17.94
N TRP A 361 -15.30 11.49 17.49
CA TRP A 361 -14.02 11.53 18.21
C TRP A 361 -12.90 11.81 17.20
N PRO A 362 -11.67 12.20 17.63
CA PRO A 362 -10.57 12.47 16.71
C PRO A 362 -9.99 11.17 16.13
N ALA A 363 -10.83 10.43 15.39
CA ALA A 363 -10.56 9.11 14.87
C ALA A 363 -9.60 9.12 13.68
N LEU A 364 -9.57 10.26 12.96
CA LEU A 364 -8.79 10.44 11.73
C LEU A 364 -9.06 9.32 10.72
N HIS A 365 -10.32 8.89 10.60
CA HIS A 365 -10.73 7.88 9.62
C HIS A 365 -10.30 8.30 8.22
N GLN A 366 -9.78 7.35 7.44
CA GLN A 366 -9.15 7.64 6.16
C GLN A 366 -9.96 7.04 5.02
N MET A 367 -10.28 7.87 4.02
CA MET A 367 -10.71 7.41 2.70
C MET A 367 -9.53 7.57 1.75
N THR A 368 -9.15 6.48 1.10
CA THR A 368 -7.93 6.39 0.31
C THR A 368 -8.23 6.31 -1.18
N HIS A 369 -7.31 6.86 -1.97
CA HIS A 369 -7.38 7.05 -3.42
C HIS A 369 -8.28 8.22 -3.76
N LEU A 370 -9.60 8.07 -3.57
CA LEU A 370 -10.58 9.12 -3.88
C LEU A 370 -10.40 9.62 -5.32
N GLU A 371 -10.27 8.68 -6.25
CA GLU A 371 -9.90 8.96 -7.64
C GLU A 371 -11.06 9.56 -8.43
N CYS A 372 -12.24 8.97 -8.34
CA CYS A 372 -13.48 9.54 -8.88
C CYS A 372 -14.43 9.93 -7.75
N VAL A 373 -14.66 11.24 -7.60
CA VAL A 373 -15.51 11.79 -6.54
C VAL A 373 -16.54 12.74 -7.13
N ARG A 374 -17.82 12.53 -6.81
CA ARG A 374 -18.88 13.45 -7.22
C ARG A 374 -18.75 14.79 -6.48
N PRO A 375 -19.00 15.94 -7.14
CA PRO A 375 -18.90 17.25 -6.51
C PRO A 375 -19.70 17.39 -5.20
N GLU A 376 -20.88 16.78 -5.13
CA GLU A 376 -21.73 16.78 -3.93
C GLU A 376 -21.13 16.02 -2.73
N ASP A 377 -20.24 15.04 -2.98
CA ASP A 377 -19.64 14.19 -1.95
C ASP A 377 -18.34 14.78 -1.37
N ILE A 378 -17.69 15.73 -2.06
CA ILE A 378 -16.40 16.35 -1.65
C ILE A 378 -16.47 16.93 -0.23
N CYS A 379 -17.53 17.69 0.07
CA CYS A 379 -17.66 18.37 1.36
C CYS A 379 -18.02 17.41 2.50
N ARG A 380 -18.63 16.25 2.20
CA ARG A 380 -19.12 15.31 3.21
C ARG A 380 -17.99 14.75 4.06
N LEU A 381 -16.84 14.43 3.46
CA LEU A 381 -15.69 13.86 4.18
C LEU A 381 -15.21 14.78 5.32
N GLY A 382 -15.04 16.07 5.02
CA GLY A 382 -14.61 17.06 6.01
C GLY A 382 -15.65 17.30 7.11
N GLN A 383 -16.94 17.31 6.75
CA GLN A 383 -18.04 17.46 7.71
C GLN A 383 -18.07 16.31 8.73
N LEU A 384 -17.77 15.09 8.27
CA LEU A 384 -17.67 13.88 9.10
C LEU A 384 -16.36 13.83 9.91
N GLY A 385 -15.37 14.64 9.57
CA GLY A 385 -14.05 14.64 10.22
C GLY A 385 -13.14 13.52 9.74
N GLY A 386 -13.40 12.99 8.54
CA GLY A 386 -12.50 12.06 7.87
C GLY A 386 -11.31 12.78 7.21
N VAL A 387 -10.34 11.98 6.79
CA VAL A 387 -9.07 12.38 6.20
C VAL A 387 -8.99 11.82 4.79
N ALA A 388 -8.67 12.68 3.82
CA ALA A 388 -8.37 12.25 2.46
C ALA A 388 -6.92 11.76 2.39
N ASN A 389 -6.72 10.49 2.05
CA ASN A 389 -5.41 9.88 1.85
C ASN A 389 -5.18 9.66 0.36
N ILE A 390 -4.57 10.63 -0.30
CA ILE A 390 -4.53 10.73 -1.77
C ILE A 390 -3.11 10.45 -2.29
N GLN A 391 -3.01 9.60 -3.31
CA GLN A 391 -1.76 9.26 -4.00
C GLN A 391 -1.60 10.19 -5.19
N ALA A 392 -1.07 11.41 -4.97
CA ALA A 392 -0.99 12.45 -5.99
C ALA A 392 -0.25 12.06 -7.28
N LEU A 393 0.62 11.03 -7.22
CA LEU A 393 1.27 10.46 -8.41
C LEU A 393 0.24 9.93 -9.44
N TRP A 394 -0.91 9.43 -8.98
CA TRP A 394 -1.95 8.85 -9.84
C TRP A 394 -2.72 9.92 -10.62
N ALA A 395 -2.70 11.19 -10.18
CA ALA A 395 -3.24 12.32 -10.94
C ALA A 395 -2.38 12.72 -12.15
N ARG A 396 -1.30 11.98 -12.45
CA ARG A 396 -0.51 12.14 -13.68
C ARG A 396 -1.36 11.73 -14.88
N ARG A 397 -1.33 12.54 -15.94
CA ARG A 397 -1.78 12.11 -17.27
C ARG A 397 -0.90 10.96 -17.76
N GLU A 398 -1.42 9.74 -17.78
CA GLU A 398 -0.80 8.63 -18.49
C GLU A 398 -1.33 8.59 -19.92
N PRO A 399 -0.49 8.80 -20.96
CA PRO A 399 -0.95 8.88 -22.36
C PRO A 399 -1.68 7.64 -22.87
N SER A 400 -1.50 6.51 -22.18
CA SER A 400 -2.13 5.23 -22.43
C SER A 400 -3.50 5.05 -21.78
N VAL A 401 -3.87 5.93 -20.84
CA VAL A 401 -5.14 5.89 -20.08
C VAL A 401 -5.74 7.29 -20.18
N THR A 402 -6.36 7.59 -21.31
CA THR A 402 -6.86 8.94 -21.61
C THR A 402 -8.37 9.10 -21.49
N GLU A 403 -9.13 8.00 -21.47
CA GLU A 403 -10.60 8.02 -21.61
C GLU A 403 -11.30 6.90 -20.80
N VAL A 404 -10.85 6.63 -19.56
CA VAL A 404 -11.43 5.53 -18.75
C VAL A 404 -12.51 6.00 -17.76
N ALA A 405 -12.57 7.29 -17.44
CA ALA A 405 -13.53 7.86 -16.48
C ALA A 405 -14.52 8.82 -17.16
#